data_AF-A0A9P5Y0C4-F1
#
_entry.id   AF-A0A9P5Y0C4-F1
#
_cell.length_a   1.000
_cell.length_b   1.000
_cell.length_c   1.000
_cell.angle_alpha   90.00
_cell.angle_beta   90.00
_cell.angle_gamma   90.00
#
_symmetry.space_group_name_H-M   'P 1'
#
loop_
_entity.id
_entity.type
_entity.pdbx_description
1 polymer ?
#
loop_
_entity_poly.entity_id
_entity_poly.type
_entity_poly.pdbx_seq_one_letter_code
_entity_poly.pdbx_strand_id
1 'polypeptide(L)'
;MTDYAAQEKIRPKNVVHLNHYFSHMSYYTCLSRSASAAGTIIVQGFEPSVITRGCYGHLGHEFREHEFLDDVTRLRYEGLLPNIIEGHIRNSLI
;
A
#
# COMPACT_ATOMS: atom_id res chain seq x y z
N MET A 1 -14.40 -7.12 -15.00
CA MET A 1 -13.28 -7.79 -14.30
C MET A 1 -13.36 -7.34 -12.86
N THR A 2 -13.26 -8.27 -11.91
CA THR A 2 -13.23 -7.93 -10.47
C THR A 2 -11.89 -7.29 -10.11
N ASP A 3 -11.83 -6.62 -8.96
CA ASP A 3 -10.61 -6.07 -8.38
C ASP A 3 -9.56 -7.16 -8.15
N TYR A 4 -9.94 -8.32 -7.60
CA TYR A 4 -9.05 -9.47 -7.44
C TYR A 4 -8.42 -9.93 -8.77
N ALA A 5 -9.24 -10.12 -9.80
CA ALA A 5 -8.75 -10.53 -11.12
C ALA A 5 -8.01 -9.41 -11.86
N ALA A 6 -8.09 -8.17 -11.37
CA ALA A 6 -7.37 -7.02 -11.89
C ALA A 6 -5.95 -6.92 -11.38
N GLN A 7 -5.63 -7.56 -10.25
CA GLN A 7 -4.33 -7.43 -9.61
C GLN A 7 -3.19 -7.66 -10.61
N GLU A 8 -2.16 -6.81 -10.54
CA GLU A 8 -0.96 -6.84 -11.40
C GLU A 8 -1.19 -6.58 -12.89
N LYS A 9 -2.40 -6.19 -13.32
CA LYS A 9 -2.66 -5.85 -14.72
C LYS A 9 -2.46 -4.35 -14.96
N ILE A 10 -1.85 -4.03 -16.09
CA ILE A 10 -1.74 -2.65 -16.58
C ILE A 10 -2.68 -2.48 -17.78
N ARG A 11 -3.41 -1.37 -17.79
CA ARG A 11 -4.43 -1.04 -18.78
C ARG A 11 -4.23 0.39 -19.26
N PRO A 12 -4.05 0.62 -20.58
CA PRO A 12 -3.94 1.98 -21.14
C PRO A 12 -5.20 2.82 -20.92
N LYS A 13 -6.38 2.18 -20.98
CA LYS A 13 -7.69 2.76 -20.64
C LYS A 13 -8.33 1.93 -19.54
N ASN A 14 -8.39 2.49 -18.34
CA ASN A 14 -8.87 1.84 -17.13
C ASN A 14 -10.23 2.41 -16.73
N VAL A 15 -11.28 1.76 -17.20
CA VAL A 15 -12.65 2.06 -16.79
C VAL A 15 -12.94 1.35 -15.48
N VAL A 16 -13.23 2.12 -14.42
CA VAL A 16 -13.46 1.62 -13.06
C VAL A 16 -14.82 2.07 -12.52
N HIS A 17 -15.43 1.20 -11.73
CA HIS A 17 -16.70 1.46 -11.06
C HIS A 17 -16.53 1.23 -9.56
N LEU A 18 -16.40 2.31 -8.79
CA LEU A 18 -15.92 2.23 -7.40
C LEU A 18 -17.01 2.06 -6.34
N ASN A 19 -18.28 2.35 -6.68
CA ASN A 19 -19.40 2.36 -5.74
C ASN A 19 -19.72 1.04 -5.03
N HIS A 20 -19.20 -0.09 -5.52
CA HIS A 20 -19.46 -1.41 -4.93
C HIS A 20 -18.32 -1.89 -4.00
N TYR A 21 -17.27 -1.08 -3.82
CA TYR A 21 -16.13 -1.42 -2.98
C TYR A 21 -16.18 -0.68 -1.64
N PHE A 22 -15.78 -1.38 -0.58
CA PHE A 22 -15.79 -0.85 0.79
C PHE A 22 -14.40 -0.81 1.43
N SER A 23 -13.39 -1.34 0.75
CA SER A 23 -12.03 -1.44 1.25
C SER A 23 -11.08 -0.50 0.51
N HIS A 24 -10.12 0.05 1.25
CA HIS A 24 -9.02 0.84 0.68
C HIS A 24 -8.24 0.04 -0.38
N MET A 25 -8.01 -1.25 -0.13
CA MET A 25 -7.24 -2.13 -1.03
C MET A 25 -7.95 -2.36 -2.37
N SER A 26 -9.27 -2.48 -2.37
CA SER A 26 -10.06 -2.61 -3.61
C SER A 26 -9.97 -1.33 -4.45
N TYR A 27 -10.08 -0.16 -3.81
CA TYR A 27 -9.91 1.13 -4.49
C TYR A 27 -8.51 1.26 -5.10
N TYR A 28 -7.48 0.99 -4.29
CA TYR A 28 -6.10 1.01 -4.73
C TYR A 28 -5.87 0.06 -5.91
N THR A 29 -6.34 -1.18 -5.81
CA THR A 29 -6.21 -2.22 -6.84
C THR A 29 -6.90 -1.82 -8.14
N CYS A 30 -8.08 -1.19 -8.08
CA CYS A 30 -8.77 -0.73 -9.28
C CYS A 30 -8.06 0.46 -9.94
N LEU A 31 -7.62 1.44 -9.15
CA LEU A 31 -7.01 2.68 -9.66
C LEU A 31 -5.60 2.45 -10.20
N SER A 32 -4.81 1.60 -9.54
CA SER A 32 -3.41 1.28 -9.91
C SER A 32 -3.26 0.40 -11.17
N ARG A 33 -4.34 0.21 -11.94
CA ARG A 33 -4.28 -0.49 -13.25
C ARG A 33 -3.99 0.46 -14.39
N SER A 34 -4.19 1.76 -14.21
CA SER A 34 -3.75 2.74 -15.21
C SER A 34 -2.35 3.25 -14.89
N ALA A 35 -1.56 3.49 -15.94
CA ALA A 35 -0.28 4.18 -15.82
C ALA A 35 -0.44 5.71 -15.69
N SER A 36 -1.63 6.27 -15.95
CA SER A 36 -1.88 7.71 -15.87
C SER A 36 -3.30 8.04 -15.42
N ALA A 37 -3.49 9.24 -14.87
CA ALA A 37 -4.80 9.77 -14.54
C ALA A 37 -5.68 9.92 -15.80
N ALA A 38 -5.12 10.38 -16.92
CA ALA A 38 -5.83 10.52 -18.19
C ALA A 38 -6.34 9.19 -18.76
N GLY A 39 -5.63 8.09 -18.48
CA GLY A 39 -6.08 6.74 -18.82
C GLY A 39 -7.16 6.19 -17.89
N THR A 40 -7.50 6.85 -16.78
CA THR A 40 -8.45 6.37 -15.78
C THR A 40 -9.82 7.02 -15.98
N ILE A 41 -10.86 6.20 -16.12
CA ILE A 41 -12.24 6.65 -16.30
C ILE A 41 -13.07 6.10 -15.14
N ILE A 42 -13.62 6.98 -14.32
CA ILE A 42 -14.49 6.60 -13.20
C ILE A 42 -15.94 6.78 -13.65
N VAL A 43 -16.68 5.68 -13.72
CA VAL A 43 -18.02 5.64 -14.35
C VAL A 43 -19.11 6.26 -13.45
N GLN A 44 -18.87 6.40 -12.15
CA GLN A 44 -19.80 6.98 -11.18
C GLN A 44 -19.03 7.68 -10.04
N GLY A 45 -19.76 8.27 -9.09
CA GLY A 45 -19.19 8.69 -7.82
C GLY A 45 -18.48 7.56 -7.07
N PHE A 46 -17.78 7.93 -6.01
CA PHE A 46 -17.16 7.02 -5.06
C PHE A 46 -17.19 7.66 -3.68
N GLU A 47 -17.02 6.87 -2.62
CA GLU A 47 -17.03 7.38 -1.26
C GLU A 47 -15.59 7.80 -0.86
N PRO A 48 -15.27 9.11 -0.74
CA PRO A 48 -13.89 9.54 -0.46
C PRO A 48 -13.39 9.06 0.90
N SER A 49 -14.29 8.81 1.85
CA SER A 49 -13.98 8.28 3.16
C SER A 49 -13.25 6.92 3.09
N VAL A 50 -13.52 6.10 2.07
CA VAL A 50 -12.87 4.78 1.87
C VAL A 50 -11.36 4.96 1.64
N ILE A 51 -10.97 6.07 1.03
CA ILE A 51 -9.58 6.41 0.74
C ILE A 51 -8.96 7.14 1.94
N THR A 52 -9.69 8.09 2.55
CA THR A 52 -9.11 9.01 3.56
C THR A 52 -9.10 8.48 4.99
N ARG A 53 -9.87 7.43 5.30
CA ARG A 53 -9.96 6.86 6.67
C ARG A 53 -8.68 6.17 7.18
N GLY A 54 -7.62 6.12 6.37
CA GLY A 54 -6.34 5.50 6.72
C GLY A 54 -6.29 3.99 6.51
N CYS A 55 -5.13 3.39 6.80
CA CYS A 55 -4.92 1.95 6.67
C CYS A 55 -5.51 1.20 7.88
N TYR A 56 -6.13 0.05 7.62
CA TYR A 56 -6.86 -0.70 8.64
C TYR A 56 -5.91 -1.41 9.62
N GLY A 57 -6.08 -1.15 10.93
CA GLY A 57 -5.58 -1.98 12.03
C GLY A 57 -4.16 -2.54 11.85
N HIS A 58 -4.04 -3.87 11.88
CA HIS A 58 -2.77 -4.60 11.81
C HIS A 58 -1.91 -4.27 10.58
N LEU A 59 -2.51 -3.94 9.43
CA LEU A 59 -1.74 -3.61 8.23
C LEU A 59 -0.98 -2.28 8.40
N GLY A 60 -1.57 -1.31 9.10
CA GLY A 60 -0.88 -0.06 9.44
C GLY A 60 0.28 -0.30 10.41
N HIS A 61 0.16 -1.25 11.34
CA HIS A 61 1.26 -1.66 12.20
C HIS A 61 2.37 -2.31 11.39
N GLU A 62 2.03 -3.22 10.47
CA GLU A 62 3.00 -3.89 9.61
C GLU A 62 3.82 -2.90 8.78
N PHE A 63 3.18 -1.90 8.16
CA PHE A 63 3.89 -0.88 7.40
C PHE A 63 4.83 -0.03 8.28
N ARG A 64 4.40 0.29 9.50
CA ARG A 64 5.24 1.03 10.44
C ARG A 64 6.45 0.20 10.88
N GLU A 65 6.25 -1.09 11.16
CA GLU A 65 7.36 -2.00 11.50
C GLU A 65 8.32 -2.13 10.33
N HIS A 66 7.83 -2.15 9.09
CA HIS A 66 8.68 -2.11 7.90
C HIS A 66 9.49 -0.81 7.78
N GLU A 67 8.90 0.36 8.04
CA GLU A 67 9.65 1.63 8.07
C GLU A 67 10.74 1.62 9.14
N PHE A 68 10.43 1.12 10.34
CA PHE A 68 11.43 0.97 11.40
C PHE A 68 12.56 0.02 11.00
N LEU A 69 12.26 -1.10 10.34
CA LEU A 69 13.28 -2.01 9.82
C LEU A 69 14.18 -1.34 8.78
N ASP A 70 13.61 -0.51 7.91
CA ASP A 70 14.38 0.22 6.90
C ASP A 70 15.34 1.21 7.56
N ASP A 71 14.87 1.94 8.58
CA ASP A 71 15.70 2.84 9.38
C ASP A 71 16.81 2.10 10.14
N VAL A 72 16.51 0.96 10.76
CA VAL A 72 17.53 0.12 11.43
C VAL A 72 18.57 -0.36 10.41
N THR A 73 18.12 -0.75 9.22
CA THR A 73 19.01 -1.22 8.14
C THR A 73 19.92 -0.09 7.66
N ARG A 74 19.37 1.12 7.49
CA ARG A 74 20.12 2.33 7.14
C ARG A 74 21.16 2.69 8.20
N LEU A 75 20.77 2.73 9.48
CA LEU A 75 21.69 3.04 10.58
C LEU A 75 22.81 2.01 10.71
N ARG A 76 22.51 0.73 10.47
CA ARG A 76 23.52 -0.34 10.48
C ARG A 76 24.52 -0.15 9.33
N TYR A 77 24.04 0.18 8.14
CA TYR A 77 24.88 0.46 6.98
C TYR A 77 25.77 1.68 7.22
N GLU A 78 25.24 2.74 7.85
CA GLU A 78 25.98 3.95 8.19
C GLU A 78 26.95 3.76 9.38
N GLY A 79 26.92 2.60 10.06
CA GLY A 79 27.73 2.33 11.25
C GLY A 79 27.30 3.12 12.48
N LEU A 80 26.08 3.69 12.47
CA LEU A 80 25.51 4.50 13.55
C LEU A 80 24.59 3.70 14.48
N LEU A 81 24.24 2.46 14.10
CA LEU A 81 23.42 1.60 14.95
C LEU A 81 24.20 1.17 16.20
N PRO A 82 23.67 1.39 17.41
CA PRO A 82 24.30 0.92 18.64
C PRO A 82 24.57 -0.59 18.63
N ASN A 83 25.77 -1.00 19.07
CA ASN A 83 26.18 -2.40 19.12
C ASN A 83 25.32 -3.29 20.05
N ILE A 84 24.48 -2.69 20.90
CA ILE A 84 23.52 -3.43 21.74
C ILE A 84 22.34 -3.99 20.93
N ILE A 85 22.09 -3.46 19.72
CA ILE A 85 21.01 -3.90 18.85
C ILE A 85 21.55 -4.96 17.88
N GLU A 86 21.51 -6.21 18.34
CA GLU A 86 21.92 -7.38 17.56
C GLU A 86 20.70 -8.18 17.12
N GLY A 87 20.67 -8.58 15.84
CA GLY A 87 19.53 -9.28 15.27
C GLY A 87 19.54 -9.24 13.74
N HIS A 88 19.11 -10.34 13.14
CA HIS A 88 19.02 -10.50 11.67
C HIS A 88 17.57 -10.64 11.19
N ILE A 89 16.61 -10.83 12.10
CA ILE A 89 15.21 -11.03 11.79
C ILE A 89 14.35 -9.95 12.45
N ARG A 90 13.19 -9.66 11.85
CA ARG A 90 12.27 -8.62 12.33
C ARG A 90 11.95 -8.74 13.82
N ASN A 91 11.49 -9.92 14.23
CA ASN A 91 11.10 -10.19 15.63
C ASN A 91 12.25 -10.06 16.66
N SER A 92 13.50 -10.02 16.21
CA SER A 92 14.65 -9.79 17.10
C SER A 92 15.00 -8.30 17.23
N LEU A 93 14.54 -7.48 16.29
CA LEU A 93 14.85 -6.05 16.19
C LEU A 93 13.67 -5.17 16.65
N ILE A 94 12.44 -5.65 16.48
CA ILE A 94 11.16 -4.99 16.79
C ILE A 94 10.26 -6.01 17.49
#